data_AF-A0A8J7K4H5-F1
#
_entry.id   AF-A0A8J7K4H5-F1
#
_cell.length_a   1.000
_cell.length_b   1.000
_cell.length_c   1.000
_cell.angle_alpha   90.00
_cell.angle_beta   90.00
_cell.angle_gamma   90.00
#
_symmetry.space_group_name_H-M   'P 1'
#
loop_
_entity.id
_entity.type
_entity.pdbx_description
1 polymer ?
#
loop_
_entity_poly.entity_id
_entity_poly.type
_entity_poly.pdbx_seq_one_letter_code
_entity_poly.pdbx_strand_id
1 'polypeptide(L)'
;MKKLILFCLFVIGLSFALLTFVNFRGLAARGEFETIVLNFREDIPTEQLQKSLQAIDQKYNVNHRLDNKFSLDDHVYIIEGDKQRIKELRKSEFAQETEFIEPNYIYKIPELGNPEKDEIARLAEYLPSPDTIVEEIKPAFKGANDPFYSKQWHLHNINVEGAWDKTKGKGVTVAVIDTGITQVRDLVETEFVKGYDFVNDRENANDDNGHGTHVAGTIAQATNNSWGVAGIAYEARLMPLKVLSSYGGGTVADIAEAIKFAADNGADVINMSLGGGGESQLMKDAINYAHSKGVVIIAAAGNENQNSASYPARYPKVFAVSALGPDGEKAPYSNYGAGVDISAPGGSDAGKILQATVDMDSKGEEVFLGLQGTSMAAPHVAGVAALIKATGVEQPDQIFKVLTESARSIQDDGLNYYGAGQLNAEAAVTLAAQGTISFQDFFRWLRDSGYFNPGFWIDGGVVALLPKILMVVGSYLLAWFLRVYFPFTWSWSLASGLVAGSSGLFFLKGFYIFDLPQWPFRLLGSSIPELGNTLQGTNPFNPLFASVLVPILLMALLLGHKQWKWFAIGSSLGVAACLAVSSVTDPAVWGLGSGILARGFLITNALLCFILVRLAVKNEEQPV
;
A
#
# COMPACT_ATOMS: atom_id res chain seq x y z
N MET A 1 -29.19 1.51 -51.36
CA MET A 1 -28.66 0.17 -51.00
C MET A 1 -27.68 0.21 -49.82
N LYS A 2 -26.56 0.94 -49.84
CA LYS A 2 -25.59 0.98 -48.70
C LYS A 2 -26.20 1.38 -47.34
N LYS A 3 -27.08 2.39 -47.31
CA LYS A 3 -27.78 2.82 -46.07
C LYS A 3 -28.73 1.75 -45.51
N LEU A 4 -29.37 0.96 -46.38
CA LEU A 4 -30.24 -0.15 -45.98
C LEU A 4 -29.41 -1.31 -45.41
N ILE A 5 -28.27 -1.61 -46.01
CA ILE A 5 -27.34 -2.65 -45.52
C ILE A 5 -26.77 -2.27 -44.15
N LEU A 6 -26.35 -1.01 -43.96
CA LEU A 6 -25.87 -0.51 -42.67
C LEU A 6 -26.97 -0.54 -41.60
N PHE A 7 -28.20 -0.19 -41.95
CA PHE A 7 -29.34 -0.27 -41.04
C PHE A 7 -29.65 -1.73 -40.67
N CYS A 8 -29.65 -2.66 -41.64
CA CYS A 8 -29.82 -4.08 -41.36
C CYS A 8 -28.70 -4.64 -40.48
N LEU A 9 -27.43 -4.28 -40.74
CA LEU A 9 -26.30 -4.70 -39.90
C LEU A 9 -26.39 -4.13 -38.49
N PHE A 10 -26.83 -2.88 -38.33
CA PHE A 10 -27.07 -2.27 -37.02
C PHE A 10 -28.19 -2.97 -36.27
N VAL A 11 -29.32 -3.26 -36.93
CA VAL A 11 -30.45 -3.97 -36.31
C VAL A 11 -30.09 -5.42 -35.97
N ILE A 12 -29.32 -6.11 -36.82
CA ILE A 12 -28.80 -7.45 -36.53
C ILE A 12 -27.83 -7.40 -35.36
N GLY A 13 -26.90 -6.45 -35.33
CA GLY A 13 -25.96 -6.27 -34.22
C GLY A 13 -26.66 -5.92 -32.90
N LEU A 14 -27.66 -5.03 -32.94
CA LEU A 14 -28.47 -4.66 -31.78
C LEU A 14 -29.34 -5.83 -31.30
N SER A 15 -29.93 -6.59 -32.22
CA SER A 15 -30.74 -7.78 -31.89
C SER A 15 -29.85 -8.89 -31.33
N PHE A 16 -28.65 -9.10 -31.86
CA PHE A 16 -27.68 -10.04 -31.33
C PHE A 16 -27.19 -9.60 -29.95
N ALA A 17 -26.91 -8.31 -29.76
CA ALA A 17 -26.55 -7.74 -28.46
C ALA A 17 -27.68 -7.90 -27.43
N LEU A 18 -28.94 -7.63 -27.80
CA LEU A 18 -30.10 -7.79 -26.92
C LEU A 18 -30.40 -9.27 -26.62
N LEU A 19 -30.31 -10.17 -27.60
CA LEU A 19 -30.50 -11.62 -27.42
C LEU A 19 -29.36 -12.24 -26.58
N THR A 20 -28.13 -11.79 -26.76
CA THR A 20 -27.01 -12.17 -25.89
C THR A 20 -27.12 -11.55 -24.49
N PHE A 21 -27.68 -10.34 -24.36
CA PHE A 21 -27.97 -9.73 -23.05
C PHE A 21 -29.06 -10.47 -22.27
N VAL A 22 -30.12 -10.94 -22.95
CA VAL A 22 -31.23 -11.69 -22.33
C VAL A 22 -30.77 -13.10 -21.90
N ASN A 23 -29.80 -13.69 -22.61
CA ASN A 23 -29.14 -14.94 -22.23
C ASN A 23 -27.83 -14.73 -21.43
N PHE A 24 -27.49 -13.49 -21.09
CA PHE A 24 -26.36 -13.18 -20.23
C PHE A 24 -26.73 -13.62 -18.82
N ARG A 25 -26.29 -14.82 -18.45
CA ARG A 25 -26.16 -15.17 -17.03
C ARG A 25 -25.19 -14.13 -16.48
N GLY A 26 -25.70 -13.16 -15.71
CA GLY A 26 -24.87 -12.07 -15.19
C GLY A 26 -23.55 -12.59 -14.64
N LEU A 27 -22.47 -11.85 -14.88
CA LEU A 27 -21.09 -12.08 -14.39
C LEU A 27 -20.96 -12.11 -12.84
N ALA A 28 -22.08 -12.17 -12.11
CA ALA A 28 -22.11 -12.47 -10.69
C ALA A 28 -22.28 -13.99 -10.56
N ALA A 29 -21.19 -14.69 -10.21
CA ALA A 29 -21.25 -16.07 -9.76
C ALA A 29 -22.34 -16.16 -8.68
N ARG A 30 -23.41 -16.91 -8.95
CA ARG A 30 -24.49 -17.11 -7.97
C ARG A 30 -23.93 -18.05 -6.91
N GLY A 31 -23.63 -17.53 -5.73
CA GLY A 31 -23.12 -18.34 -4.63
C GLY A 31 -24.08 -19.45 -4.20
N GLU A 32 -23.50 -20.50 -3.65
CA GLU A 32 -24.21 -21.58 -2.95
C GLU A 32 -24.52 -21.14 -1.52
N PHE A 33 -25.67 -21.57 -0.99
CA PHE A 33 -26.05 -21.34 0.39
C PHE A 33 -27.08 -22.38 0.81
N GLU A 34 -27.07 -22.71 2.10
CA GLU A 34 -28.05 -23.60 2.74
C GLU A 34 -28.84 -22.86 3.84
N THR A 35 -28.36 -21.68 4.22
CA THR A 35 -28.94 -20.85 5.27
C THR A 35 -29.12 -19.40 4.81
N ILE A 36 -30.00 -18.68 5.49
CA ILE A 36 -30.42 -17.31 5.19
C ILE A 36 -30.05 -16.44 6.39
N VAL A 37 -29.41 -15.31 6.13
CA VAL A 37 -29.18 -14.24 7.11
C VAL A 37 -30.43 -13.38 7.23
N LEU A 38 -30.86 -13.17 8.46
CA LEU A 38 -31.87 -12.21 8.88
C LEU A 38 -31.18 -11.15 9.75
N ASN A 39 -30.92 -9.97 9.18
CA ASN A 39 -30.45 -8.83 9.96
C ASN A 39 -31.67 -7.98 10.37
N PHE A 40 -32.01 -7.99 11.65
CA PHE A 40 -33.09 -7.18 12.21
C PHE A 40 -32.60 -5.79 12.56
N ARG A 41 -33.44 -4.77 12.37
CA ARG A 41 -33.06 -3.43 12.80
C ARG A 41 -32.80 -3.37 14.30
N GLU A 42 -31.79 -2.60 14.67
CA GLU A 42 -31.41 -2.35 16.06
C GLU A 42 -32.49 -1.56 16.85
N ASP A 43 -33.37 -0.84 16.16
CA ASP A 43 -34.43 -0.03 16.78
C ASP A 43 -35.64 -0.85 17.28
N ILE A 44 -35.66 -2.16 17.01
CA ILE A 44 -36.78 -3.03 17.36
C ILE A 44 -36.67 -3.50 18.82
N PRO A 45 -37.73 -3.35 19.63
CA PRO A 45 -37.74 -3.87 20.99
C PRO A 45 -37.46 -5.37 21.04
N THR A 46 -36.61 -5.82 21.97
CA THR A 46 -36.22 -7.24 22.10
C THR A 46 -37.42 -8.18 22.21
N GLU A 47 -38.51 -7.77 22.88
CA GLU A 47 -39.72 -8.57 22.97
C GLU A 47 -40.41 -8.76 21.61
N GLN A 48 -40.42 -7.71 20.76
CA GLN A 48 -40.96 -7.79 19.41
C GLN A 48 -40.07 -8.66 18.51
N LEU A 49 -38.75 -8.47 18.58
CA LEU A 49 -37.77 -9.31 17.87
C LEU A 49 -37.98 -10.80 18.16
N GLN A 50 -38.09 -11.16 19.44
CA GLN A 50 -38.29 -12.55 19.86
C GLN A 50 -39.64 -13.12 19.36
N LYS A 51 -40.71 -12.31 19.36
CA LYS A 51 -42.00 -12.71 18.79
C LYS A 51 -41.90 -12.96 17.29
N SER A 52 -41.19 -12.10 16.56
CA SER A 52 -41.01 -12.23 15.11
C SER A 52 -40.18 -13.44 14.74
N LEU A 53 -39.09 -13.72 15.47
CA LEU A 53 -38.29 -14.93 15.29
C LEU A 53 -39.12 -16.20 15.53
N GLN A 54 -39.91 -16.25 16.62
CA GLN A 54 -40.81 -17.38 16.89
C GLN A 54 -41.89 -17.54 15.81
N ALA A 55 -42.42 -16.43 15.29
CA ALA A 55 -43.41 -16.46 14.21
C ALA A 55 -42.81 -16.97 12.90
N ILE A 56 -41.55 -16.61 12.59
CA ILE A 56 -40.79 -17.15 11.45
C ILE A 56 -40.61 -18.66 11.61
N ASP A 57 -40.15 -19.12 12.76
CA ASP A 57 -39.95 -20.55 13.05
C ASP A 57 -41.22 -21.36 12.81
N GLN A 58 -42.33 -20.90 13.39
CA GLN A 58 -43.63 -21.56 13.26
C GLN A 58 -44.15 -21.55 11.82
N LYS A 59 -44.05 -20.41 11.14
CA LYS A 59 -44.59 -20.23 9.78
C LYS A 59 -43.82 -21.04 8.74
N TYR A 60 -42.49 -21.13 8.87
CA TYR A 60 -41.63 -21.76 7.88
C TYR A 60 -41.11 -23.14 8.30
N ASN A 61 -41.47 -23.61 9.51
CA ASN A 61 -41.00 -24.86 10.12
C ASN A 61 -39.47 -24.94 10.11
N VAL A 62 -38.84 -23.89 10.64
CA VAL A 62 -37.38 -23.75 10.79
C VAL A 62 -37.06 -23.43 12.24
N ASN A 63 -35.77 -23.47 12.59
CA ASN A 63 -35.28 -22.95 13.86
C ASN A 63 -34.28 -21.83 13.57
N HIS A 64 -34.54 -20.64 14.10
CA HIS A 64 -33.54 -19.59 14.13
C HIS A 64 -32.43 -19.93 15.14
N ARG A 65 -31.24 -19.44 14.84
CA ARG A 65 -30.10 -19.40 15.75
C ARG A 65 -29.27 -18.15 15.49
N LEU A 66 -28.46 -17.77 16.46
CA LEU A 66 -27.35 -16.85 16.20
C LEU A 66 -26.33 -17.58 15.32
N ASP A 67 -25.60 -16.83 14.50
CA ASP A 67 -24.44 -17.36 13.78
C ASP A 67 -23.34 -17.75 14.76
N ASN A 68 -22.92 -16.78 15.57
CA ASN A 68 -22.00 -16.94 16.68
C ASN A 68 -22.37 -15.92 17.79
N LYS A 69 -21.61 -15.91 18.89
CA LYS A 69 -21.93 -15.04 20.03
C LYS A 69 -21.88 -13.53 19.74
N PHE A 70 -21.13 -13.09 18.73
CA PHE A 70 -20.98 -11.67 18.40
C PHE A 70 -22.20 -11.13 17.63
N SER A 71 -22.88 -11.99 16.89
CA SER A 71 -24.08 -11.65 16.12
C SER A 71 -25.29 -11.24 16.97
N LEU A 72 -25.25 -11.47 18.29
CA LEU A 72 -26.30 -11.02 19.19
C LEU A 72 -26.41 -9.50 19.22
N ASP A 73 -25.28 -8.80 19.29
CA ASP A 73 -25.24 -7.34 19.41
C ASP A 73 -25.67 -6.67 18.08
N ASP A 74 -25.42 -7.32 16.95
CA ASP A 74 -25.81 -6.88 15.61
C ASP A 74 -27.22 -7.35 15.18
N HIS A 75 -27.97 -8.04 16.06
CA HIS A 75 -29.27 -8.64 15.75
C HIS A 75 -29.27 -9.51 14.47
N VAL A 76 -28.17 -10.23 14.22
CA VAL A 76 -27.99 -11.12 13.07
C VAL A 76 -28.37 -12.55 13.45
N TYR A 77 -29.36 -13.09 12.74
CA TYR A 77 -29.86 -14.45 12.94
C TYR A 77 -29.81 -15.26 11.66
N ILE A 78 -29.72 -16.58 11.81
CA ILE A 78 -29.66 -17.53 10.71
C ILE A 78 -30.79 -18.54 10.82
N ILE A 79 -31.41 -18.82 9.68
CA ILE A 79 -32.36 -19.92 9.48
C ILE A 79 -31.95 -20.77 8.28
N GLU A 80 -32.32 -22.04 8.26
CA GLU A 80 -32.20 -22.84 7.04
C GLU A 80 -33.10 -22.29 5.94
N GLY A 81 -32.70 -22.41 4.67
CA GLY A 81 -33.57 -22.01 3.57
C GLY A 81 -32.92 -21.86 2.22
N ASP A 82 -33.78 -21.68 1.22
CA ASP A 82 -33.40 -21.56 -0.18
C ASP A 82 -33.84 -20.21 -0.79
N LYS A 83 -33.65 -20.09 -2.11
CA LYS A 83 -34.03 -18.87 -2.86
C LYS A 83 -35.52 -18.59 -2.85
N GLN A 84 -36.37 -19.61 -2.69
CA GLN A 84 -37.81 -19.42 -2.60
C GLN A 84 -38.17 -18.83 -1.23
N ARG A 85 -37.62 -19.38 -0.14
CA ARG A 85 -37.85 -18.89 1.22
C ARG A 85 -37.41 -17.43 1.38
N ILE A 86 -36.28 -17.03 0.79
CA ILE A 86 -35.86 -15.60 0.77
C ILE A 86 -36.93 -14.71 0.11
N LYS A 87 -37.50 -15.13 -1.02
CA LYS A 87 -38.54 -14.36 -1.72
C LYS A 87 -39.82 -14.25 -0.90
N GLU A 88 -40.18 -15.29 -0.14
CA GLU A 88 -41.34 -15.30 0.74
C GLU A 88 -41.13 -14.39 1.94
N LEU A 89 -39.97 -14.47 2.59
CA LEU A 89 -39.60 -13.64 3.74
C LEU A 89 -39.57 -12.15 3.37
N ARG A 90 -38.96 -11.79 2.24
CA ARG A 90 -38.92 -10.40 1.74
C ARG A 90 -40.30 -9.81 1.39
N LYS A 91 -41.33 -10.65 1.25
CA LYS A 91 -42.73 -10.24 1.02
C LYS A 91 -43.60 -10.33 2.27
N SER A 92 -43.05 -10.86 3.36
CA SER A 92 -43.77 -11.03 4.62
C SER A 92 -43.75 -9.73 5.45
N GLU A 93 -44.51 -9.71 6.54
CA GLU A 93 -44.50 -8.62 7.51
C GLU A 93 -43.11 -8.43 8.16
N PHE A 94 -42.32 -9.50 8.29
CA PHE A 94 -40.97 -9.46 8.87
C PHE A 94 -39.98 -8.63 8.04
N ALA A 95 -40.23 -8.44 6.74
CA ALA A 95 -39.38 -7.60 5.90
C ALA A 95 -39.35 -6.14 6.36
N GLN A 96 -40.41 -5.67 7.04
CA GLN A 96 -40.46 -4.33 7.64
C GLN A 96 -39.72 -4.26 8.96
N GLU A 97 -39.19 -5.36 9.48
CA GLU A 97 -38.43 -5.42 10.72
C GLU A 97 -36.94 -5.69 10.46
N THR A 98 -36.61 -6.22 9.29
CA THR A 98 -35.24 -6.47 8.86
C THR A 98 -34.64 -5.29 8.11
N GLU A 99 -33.34 -5.05 8.31
CA GLU A 99 -32.54 -4.22 7.39
C GLU A 99 -32.36 -4.93 6.06
N PHE A 100 -32.00 -6.21 6.12
CA PHE A 100 -31.91 -7.07 4.96
C PHE A 100 -32.14 -8.54 5.31
N ILE A 101 -32.61 -9.26 4.29
CA ILE A 101 -32.79 -10.71 4.30
C ILE A 101 -32.03 -11.23 3.10
N GLU A 102 -30.98 -12.01 3.30
CA GLU A 102 -30.09 -12.41 2.22
C GLU A 102 -29.53 -13.83 2.36
N PRO A 103 -29.03 -14.43 1.28
CA PRO A 103 -28.36 -15.72 1.36
C PRO A 103 -27.12 -15.65 2.27
N ASN A 104 -26.95 -16.62 3.15
CA ASN A 104 -25.68 -16.83 3.85
C ASN A 104 -24.74 -17.62 2.92
N TYR A 105 -24.11 -16.94 1.98
CA TYR A 105 -23.27 -17.59 0.97
C TYR A 105 -22.11 -18.36 1.58
N ILE A 106 -21.80 -19.51 0.98
CA ILE A 106 -20.67 -20.35 1.37
C ILE A 106 -19.44 -19.89 0.59
N TYR A 107 -18.37 -19.62 1.32
CA TYR A 107 -17.04 -19.33 0.81
C TYR A 107 -16.16 -20.54 1.03
N LYS A 108 -15.27 -20.81 0.08
CA LYS A 108 -14.43 -22.00 0.05
C LYS A 108 -12.99 -21.65 -0.29
N ILE A 109 -12.09 -22.50 0.16
CA ILE A 109 -10.72 -22.64 -0.39
C ILE A 109 -10.68 -23.88 -1.30
N PRO A 110 -9.71 -23.99 -2.22
CA PRO A 110 -9.46 -25.24 -2.95
C PRO A 110 -9.25 -26.41 -1.97
N GLU A 111 -9.79 -27.60 -2.28
CA GLU A 111 -9.71 -28.75 -1.36
C GLU A 111 -8.27 -29.26 -1.22
N LEU A 112 -7.68 -29.10 -0.03
CA LEU A 112 -6.41 -29.75 0.34
C LEU A 112 -6.67 -31.22 0.66
N GLY A 113 -6.52 -32.16 -0.30
CA GLY A 113 -6.79 -33.57 0.06
C GLY A 113 -7.05 -34.56 -1.05
N ASN A 114 -7.62 -34.12 -2.17
CA ASN A 114 -8.18 -35.04 -3.15
C ASN A 114 -7.42 -35.03 -4.48
N PRO A 115 -6.39 -35.89 -4.64
CA PRO A 115 -5.59 -35.95 -5.86
C PRO A 115 -6.39 -36.35 -7.11
N GLU A 116 -7.60 -36.92 -6.96
CA GLU A 116 -8.47 -37.25 -8.09
C GLU A 116 -9.40 -36.09 -8.50
N LYS A 117 -9.57 -35.06 -7.66
CA LYS A 117 -10.50 -33.93 -7.92
C LYS A 117 -9.82 -32.57 -8.08
N ASP A 118 -8.66 -32.35 -7.48
CA ASP A 118 -7.89 -31.11 -7.63
C ASP A 118 -6.39 -31.41 -7.81
N GLU A 119 -5.98 -31.58 -9.09
CA GLU A 119 -4.56 -31.57 -9.50
C GLU A 119 -3.86 -30.25 -9.10
N ILE A 120 -4.63 -29.19 -8.83
CA ILE A 120 -4.16 -27.82 -8.62
C ILE A 120 -3.51 -27.65 -7.23
N ALA A 121 -3.97 -28.35 -6.17
CA ALA A 121 -3.54 -28.05 -4.79
C ALA A 121 -2.45 -28.97 -4.22
N ARG A 122 -2.28 -30.20 -4.73
CA ARG A 122 -1.36 -31.20 -4.16
C ARG A 122 -0.46 -31.89 -5.19
N LEU A 123 0.54 -31.15 -5.66
CA LEU A 123 1.85 -31.75 -5.98
C LEU A 123 2.85 -31.20 -4.95
N ALA A 124 2.64 -31.62 -3.70
CA ALA A 124 3.42 -31.24 -2.54
C ALA A 124 4.88 -31.68 -2.72
N GLU A 125 5.80 -30.74 -2.87
CA GLU A 125 7.20 -31.00 -2.56
C GLU A 125 7.29 -31.13 -1.03
N TYR A 126 6.94 -32.31 -0.50
CA TYR A 126 7.18 -32.62 0.90
C TYR A 126 8.69 -32.58 1.12
N LEU A 127 9.13 -31.61 1.92
CA LEU A 127 10.52 -31.57 2.35
C LEU A 127 10.64 -32.23 3.73
N PRO A 128 11.64 -33.12 3.91
CA PRO A 128 11.87 -33.73 5.20
C PRO A 128 12.31 -32.65 6.21
N SER A 129 12.17 -32.96 7.50
CA SER A 129 12.59 -32.05 8.58
C SER A 129 14.04 -31.55 8.35
N PRO A 130 14.33 -30.26 8.54
CA PRO A 130 15.68 -29.71 8.44
C PRO A 130 16.72 -30.48 9.25
N ASP A 131 16.31 -31.15 10.35
CA ASP A 131 17.17 -32.02 11.16
C ASP A 131 17.81 -33.18 10.38
N THR A 132 17.22 -33.58 9.26
CA THR A 132 17.75 -34.65 8.39
C THR A 132 18.76 -34.16 7.35
N ILE A 133 18.95 -32.84 7.22
CA ILE A 133 19.85 -32.22 6.24
C ILE A 133 21.14 -31.81 6.97
N VAL A 134 22.09 -32.75 7.08
CA VAL A 134 23.36 -32.58 7.81
C VAL A 134 24.44 -31.83 6.98
N GLU A 135 24.10 -31.29 5.82
CA GLU A 135 25.06 -30.50 5.04
C GLU A 135 24.90 -29.00 5.33
N GLU A 136 25.97 -28.40 5.86
CA GLU A 136 26.17 -26.95 5.94
C GLU A 136 25.98 -26.32 4.54
N ILE A 137 24.75 -25.93 4.21
CA ILE A 137 24.48 -25.07 3.06
C ILE A 137 24.96 -23.67 3.45
N LYS A 138 26.21 -23.35 3.12
CA LYS A 138 26.71 -21.97 3.18
C LYS A 138 25.82 -21.12 2.27
N PRO A 139 25.21 -20.02 2.76
CA PRO A 139 24.31 -19.22 1.94
C PRO A 139 25.11 -18.59 0.80
N ALA A 140 24.88 -19.08 -0.42
CA ALA A 140 25.46 -18.52 -1.64
C ALA A 140 24.78 -17.20 -2.05
N PHE A 141 23.72 -16.81 -1.36
CA PHE A 141 22.91 -15.62 -1.63
C PHE A 141 22.88 -14.66 -0.44
N LYS A 142 22.82 -13.36 -0.72
CA LYS A 142 22.50 -12.32 0.26
C LYS A 142 21.01 -12.50 0.62
N GLY A 143 20.69 -12.94 1.83
CA GLY A 143 19.33 -13.34 2.18
C GLY A 143 19.21 -13.88 3.60
N ALA A 144 18.06 -14.48 3.92
CA ALA A 144 17.83 -15.06 5.24
C ALA A 144 18.63 -16.36 5.45
N ASN A 145 18.95 -16.70 6.71
CA ASN A 145 19.78 -17.87 7.04
C ASN A 145 19.00 -19.20 7.15
N ASP A 146 17.70 -19.17 6.84
CA ASP A 146 16.77 -20.29 6.93
C ASP A 146 17.11 -21.34 5.84
N PRO A 147 17.26 -22.64 6.18
CA PRO A 147 17.79 -23.68 5.27
C PRO A 147 17.05 -23.81 3.93
N PHE A 148 15.74 -23.58 3.91
CA PHE A 148 14.92 -23.67 2.71
C PHE A 148 14.67 -22.31 2.03
N TYR A 149 15.27 -21.22 2.51
CA TYR A 149 15.10 -19.88 1.91
C TYR A 149 15.41 -19.86 0.41
N SER A 150 16.47 -20.57 -0.01
CA SER A 150 16.86 -20.69 -1.42
C SER A 150 15.81 -21.35 -2.33
N LYS A 151 14.83 -22.05 -1.76
CA LYS A 151 13.69 -22.65 -2.47
C LYS A 151 12.49 -21.70 -2.56
N GLN A 152 12.46 -20.62 -1.79
CA GLN A 152 11.38 -19.64 -1.75
C GLN A 152 11.54 -18.57 -2.85
N TRP A 153 11.48 -19.01 -4.12
CA TRP A 153 11.58 -18.14 -5.30
C TRP A 153 10.64 -16.92 -5.22
N HIS A 154 9.49 -17.08 -4.57
CA HIS A 154 8.46 -16.07 -4.43
C HIS A 154 8.90 -14.85 -3.61
N LEU A 155 9.79 -15.04 -2.62
CA LEU A 155 10.36 -13.95 -1.82
C LEU A 155 11.34 -13.11 -2.65
N HIS A 156 12.17 -13.79 -3.43
CA HIS A 156 13.07 -13.13 -4.38
C HIS A 156 12.29 -12.41 -5.49
N ASN A 157 11.20 -13.01 -5.99
CA ASN A 157 10.38 -12.43 -7.04
C ASN A 157 9.80 -11.07 -6.63
N ILE A 158 9.48 -10.85 -5.35
CA ILE A 158 8.97 -9.56 -4.86
C ILE A 158 10.07 -8.62 -4.35
N ASN A 159 11.35 -8.97 -4.49
CA ASN A 159 12.49 -8.20 -3.95
C ASN A 159 12.35 -7.92 -2.43
N VAL A 160 12.02 -8.94 -1.63
CA VAL A 160 11.75 -8.74 -0.20
C VAL A 160 12.99 -8.30 0.59
N GLU A 161 14.18 -8.72 0.16
CA GLU A 161 15.43 -8.41 0.88
C GLU A 161 15.72 -6.91 0.94
N GLY A 162 15.43 -6.19 -0.14
CA GLY A 162 15.57 -4.73 -0.17
C GLY A 162 14.56 -4.02 0.74
N ALA A 163 13.41 -4.65 1.01
CA ALA A 163 12.44 -4.16 2.00
C ALA A 163 12.93 -4.39 3.43
N TRP A 164 13.52 -5.57 3.71
CA TRP A 164 14.07 -5.92 5.02
C TRP A 164 15.22 -5.02 5.46
N ASP A 165 15.99 -4.46 4.53
CA ASP A 165 17.00 -3.44 4.85
C ASP A 165 16.38 -2.18 5.53
N LYS A 166 15.05 -1.99 5.43
CA LYS A 166 14.32 -0.84 5.97
C LYS A 166 13.38 -1.19 7.11
N THR A 167 12.56 -2.22 6.95
CA THR A 167 11.57 -2.64 7.97
C THR A 167 11.22 -4.11 7.79
N LYS A 168 10.79 -4.75 8.89
CA LYS A 168 10.39 -6.16 8.95
C LYS A 168 8.94 -6.31 9.43
N GLY A 169 8.19 -5.21 9.53
CA GLY A 169 6.78 -5.22 9.92
C GLY A 169 6.51 -5.02 11.41
N LYS A 170 7.52 -4.60 12.19
CA LYS A 170 7.40 -4.43 13.64
C LYS A 170 6.22 -3.56 14.05
N GLY A 171 5.45 -4.05 15.02
CA GLY A 171 4.33 -3.34 15.64
C GLY A 171 3.01 -3.47 14.87
N VAL A 172 3.03 -4.00 13.66
CA VAL A 172 1.85 -4.20 12.82
C VAL A 172 1.19 -5.55 13.16
N THR A 173 -0.13 -5.58 13.26
CA THR A 173 -0.93 -6.79 13.44
C THR A 173 -1.61 -7.18 12.13
N VAL A 174 -1.40 -8.42 11.67
CA VAL A 174 -2.08 -8.97 10.49
C VAL A 174 -3.08 -10.03 10.92
N ALA A 175 -4.36 -9.79 10.65
CA ALA A 175 -5.42 -10.77 10.84
C ALA A 175 -5.52 -11.71 9.65
N VAL A 176 -5.50 -13.00 9.93
CA VAL A 176 -5.64 -14.07 8.94
C VAL A 176 -7.02 -14.68 9.13
N ILE A 177 -7.95 -14.30 8.25
CA ILE A 177 -9.32 -14.82 8.23
C ILE A 177 -9.33 -16.03 7.31
N ASP A 178 -9.25 -17.23 7.89
CA ASP A 178 -9.00 -18.49 7.17
C ASP A 178 -9.50 -19.72 7.97
N THR A 179 -8.80 -20.85 7.86
CA THR A 179 -9.02 -22.13 8.55
C THR A 179 -8.43 -22.18 9.96
N GLY A 180 -7.86 -21.08 10.45
CA GLY A 180 -7.13 -21.00 11.71
C GLY A 180 -5.62 -20.89 11.51
N ILE A 181 -4.85 -20.82 12.60
CA ILE A 181 -3.39 -20.87 12.55
C ILE A 181 -2.90 -21.80 13.66
N THR A 182 -2.11 -22.81 13.30
CA THR A 182 -1.40 -23.65 14.26
C THR A 182 0.04 -23.15 14.42
N GLN A 183 0.49 -22.99 15.66
CA GLN A 183 1.84 -22.51 15.98
C GLN A 183 2.88 -23.64 15.78
N VAL A 184 3.19 -23.91 14.50
CA VAL A 184 4.30 -24.78 14.07
C VAL A 184 5.66 -24.21 14.50
N ARG A 185 6.75 -24.98 14.44
CA ARG A 185 8.09 -24.57 14.89
C ARG A 185 8.50 -23.22 14.35
N ASP A 186 8.23 -22.99 13.08
CA ASP A 186 8.57 -21.77 12.35
C ASP A 186 7.69 -20.55 12.68
N LEU A 187 6.60 -20.76 13.44
CA LEU A 187 5.76 -19.69 13.99
C LEU A 187 5.92 -19.53 15.51
N VAL A 188 6.82 -20.29 16.16
CA VAL A 188 6.99 -20.21 17.63
C VAL A 188 7.49 -18.83 18.08
N GLU A 189 8.32 -18.18 17.27
CA GLU A 189 8.87 -16.85 17.57
C GLU A 189 7.95 -15.71 17.10
N THR A 190 6.91 -16.02 16.32
CA THR A 190 5.91 -15.05 15.87
C THR A 190 4.90 -14.80 16.99
N GLU A 191 4.69 -13.53 17.34
CA GLU A 191 3.72 -13.17 18.38
C GLU A 191 2.29 -13.28 17.85
N PHE A 192 1.48 -14.12 18.49
CA PHE A 192 0.05 -14.23 18.20
C PHE A 192 -0.73 -13.35 19.18
N VAL A 193 -1.58 -12.48 18.64
CA VAL A 193 -2.55 -11.72 19.44
C VAL A 193 -3.86 -12.52 19.57
N LYS A 194 -4.83 -11.96 20.31
CA LYS A 194 -6.12 -12.60 20.55
C LYS A 194 -6.81 -12.97 19.23
N GLY A 195 -7.03 -14.25 19.01
CA GLY A 195 -7.81 -14.80 17.90
C GLY A 195 -9.18 -15.31 18.32
N TYR A 196 -9.91 -15.88 17.36
CA TYR A 196 -11.21 -16.50 17.59
C TYR A 196 -11.56 -17.54 16.51
N ASP A 197 -12.25 -18.61 16.92
CA ASP A 197 -12.83 -19.64 16.08
C ASP A 197 -14.34 -19.41 15.99
N PHE A 198 -14.77 -18.79 14.89
CA PHE A 198 -16.17 -18.48 14.60
C PHE A 198 -16.95 -19.76 14.23
N VAL A 199 -16.28 -20.74 13.62
CA VAL A 199 -16.89 -22.03 13.23
C VAL A 199 -17.37 -22.82 14.45
N ASN A 200 -16.58 -22.81 15.53
CA ASN A 200 -16.87 -23.58 16.75
C ASN A 200 -17.19 -22.73 17.98
N ASP A 201 -17.33 -21.41 17.80
CA ASP A 201 -17.59 -20.40 18.82
C ASP A 201 -16.69 -20.52 20.07
N ARG A 202 -15.37 -20.46 19.88
CA ARG A 202 -14.37 -20.58 20.95
C ARG A 202 -13.12 -19.74 20.69
N GLU A 203 -12.33 -19.45 21.73
CA GLU A 203 -11.13 -18.62 21.60
C GLU A 203 -9.98 -19.32 20.86
N ASN A 204 -9.93 -20.66 20.91
CA ASN A 204 -8.87 -21.42 20.26
C ASN A 204 -9.13 -21.55 18.74
N ALA A 205 -8.37 -20.80 17.95
CA ALA A 205 -8.43 -20.74 16.49
C ALA A 205 -7.32 -21.55 15.79
N ASN A 206 -6.98 -22.72 16.32
CA ASN A 206 -6.03 -23.64 15.70
C ASN A 206 -6.48 -24.09 14.32
N ASP A 207 -5.51 -24.30 13.44
CA ASP A 207 -5.72 -24.82 12.09
C ASP A 207 -5.80 -26.35 12.09
N ASP A 208 -6.88 -26.86 11.52
CA ASP A 208 -7.14 -28.29 11.31
C ASP A 208 -7.26 -28.66 9.82
N ASN A 209 -6.83 -27.76 8.93
CA ASN A 209 -6.81 -27.94 7.48
C ASN A 209 -5.41 -27.77 6.88
N GLY A 210 -4.61 -26.82 7.40
CA GLY A 210 -3.26 -26.49 6.94
C GLY A 210 -3.20 -25.30 5.97
N HIS A 211 -4.33 -24.83 5.46
CA HIS A 211 -4.33 -23.67 4.57
C HIS A 211 -3.97 -22.38 5.31
N GLY A 212 -4.58 -22.14 6.46
CA GLY A 212 -4.42 -20.90 7.21
C GLY A 212 -3.03 -20.75 7.83
N THR A 213 -2.43 -21.86 8.27
CA THR A 213 -1.04 -21.89 8.77
C THR A 213 -0.04 -21.57 7.65
N HIS A 214 -0.26 -22.09 6.45
CA HIS A 214 0.58 -21.79 5.27
C HIS A 214 0.50 -20.31 4.86
N VAL A 215 -0.73 -19.77 4.84
CA VAL A 215 -1.01 -18.34 4.60
C VAL A 215 -0.32 -17.46 5.64
N ALA A 216 -0.46 -17.81 6.93
CA ALA A 216 0.16 -17.11 8.05
C ALA A 216 1.70 -17.13 7.95
N GLY A 217 2.28 -18.27 7.58
CA GLY A 217 3.72 -18.40 7.37
C GLY A 217 4.23 -17.46 6.27
N THR A 218 3.53 -17.38 5.14
CA THR A 218 3.86 -16.42 4.07
C THR A 218 3.92 -14.98 4.56
N ILE A 219 3.01 -14.60 5.48
CA ILE A 219 2.94 -13.25 6.02
C ILE A 219 4.07 -13.00 7.03
N ALA A 220 4.16 -13.79 8.11
CA ALA A 220 4.97 -13.44 9.27
C ALA A 220 5.63 -14.64 9.96
N GLN A 221 5.98 -15.68 9.20
CA GLN A 221 6.86 -16.72 9.74
C GLN A 221 8.17 -16.14 10.27
N ALA A 222 8.70 -16.74 11.33
CA ALA A 222 10.03 -16.41 11.83
C ALA A 222 11.07 -16.58 10.72
N THR A 223 12.04 -15.67 10.69
CA THR A 223 13.07 -15.58 9.64
C THR A 223 14.40 -15.29 10.31
N ASN A 224 15.49 -15.82 9.77
CA ASN A 224 16.84 -15.79 10.35
C ASN A 224 17.02 -16.62 11.62
N ASN A 225 16.23 -17.67 11.81
CA ASN A 225 16.29 -18.56 12.97
C ASN A 225 17.10 -19.85 12.71
N SER A 226 17.70 -19.98 11.52
CA SER A 226 18.43 -21.17 11.04
C SER A 226 17.57 -22.44 10.98
N TRP A 227 16.26 -22.27 10.78
CA TRP A 227 15.29 -23.35 10.66
C TRP A 227 14.34 -23.10 9.49
N GLY A 228 13.83 -24.17 8.90
CA GLY A 228 12.75 -24.13 7.91
C GLY A 228 12.86 -23.05 6.82
N VAL A 229 11.82 -22.22 6.74
CA VAL A 229 11.55 -21.21 5.69
C VAL A 229 11.42 -19.78 6.28
N ALA A 230 11.19 -18.77 5.46
CA ALA A 230 11.07 -17.37 5.85
C ALA A 230 9.69 -16.75 5.54
N GLY A 231 9.29 -15.77 6.35
CA GLY A 231 8.10 -14.92 6.17
C GLY A 231 8.43 -13.49 5.76
N ILE A 232 7.48 -12.79 5.14
CA ILE A 232 7.69 -11.44 4.56
C ILE A 232 7.83 -10.35 5.63
N ALA A 233 6.89 -10.28 6.57
CA ALA A 233 6.83 -9.31 7.66
C ALA A 233 7.09 -10.04 8.99
N TYR A 234 8.27 -10.65 9.13
CA TYR A 234 8.62 -11.55 10.23
C TYR A 234 8.76 -10.89 11.62
N GLU A 235 8.62 -9.56 11.73
CA GLU A 235 8.47 -8.87 13.03
C GLU A 235 7.02 -8.40 13.29
N ALA A 236 6.07 -8.73 12.41
CA ALA A 236 4.65 -8.47 12.60
C ALA A 236 4.01 -9.50 13.55
N ARG A 237 2.83 -9.15 14.07
CA ARG A 237 2.01 -10.01 14.91
C ARG A 237 0.90 -10.64 14.09
N LEU A 238 0.47 -11.83 14.44
CA LEU A 238 -0.63 -12.54 13.76
C LEU A 238 -1.89 -12.60 14.63
N MET A 239 -3.06 -12.37 14.03
CA MET A 239 -4.36 -12.57 14.66
C MET A 239 -5.08 -13.74 13.96
N PRO A 240 -5.16 -14.93 14.59
CA PRO A 240 -5.80 -16.10 13.97
C PRO A 240 -7.32 -16.01 14.06
N LEU A 241 -8.00 -15.92 12.91
CA LEU A 241 -9.47 -15.89 12.84
C LEU A 241 -9.97 -17.05 11.99
N LYS A 242 -10.45 -18.10 12.65
CA LYS A 242 -10.97 -19.30 11.98
C LYS A 242 -12.44 -19.09 11.62
N VAL A 243 -12.70 -18.98 10.32
CA VAL A 243 -14.04 -18.86 9.72
C VAL A 243 -14.34 -19.99 8.74
N LEU A 244 -13.32 -20.75 8.35
CA LEU A 244 -13.45 -21.94 7.52
C LEU A 244 -13.27 -23.20 8.36
N SER A 245 -14.17 -24.15 8.17
CA SER A 245 -14.10 -25.48 8.80
C SER A 245 -12.88 -26.28 8.31
N SER A 246 -12.66 -27.46 8.89
CA SER A 246 -11.63 -28.40 8.44
C SER A 246 -11.77 -28.79 6.97
N TYR A 247 -12.97 -28.69 6.39
CA TYR A 247 -13.23 -28.95 4.97
C TYR A 247 -12.99 -27.73 4.06
N GLY A 248 -12.50 -26.61 4.60
CA GLY A 248 -12.20 -25.40 3.85
C GLY A 248 -13.41 -24.57 3.46
N GLY A 249 -14.60 -24.87 3.98
CA GLY A 249 -15.83 -24.10 3.76
C GLY A 249 -16.26 -23.31 5.00
N GLY A 250 -16.82 -22.11 4.79
CA GLY A 250 -17.37 -21.24 5.83
C GLY A 250 -18.43 -20.28 5.29
N THR A 251 -19.05 -19.49 6.15
CA THR A 251 -20.20 -18.67 5.78
C THR A 251 -19.90 -17.18 5.76
N VAL A 252 -20.70 -16.41 5.00
CA VAL A 252 -20.62 -14.94 4.95
C VAL A 252 -20.78 -14.32 6.33
N ALA A 253 -21.64 -14.88 7.18
CA ALA A 253 -21.88 -14.39 8.53
C ALA A 253 -20.61 -14.51 9.39
N ASP A 254 -19.99 -15.69 9.43
CA ASP A 254 -18.73 -15.91 10.15
C ASP A 254 -17.62 -14.96 9.68
N ILE A 255 -17.50 -14.78 8.36
CA ILE A 255 -16.46 -13.92 7.77
C ILE A 255 -16.72 -12.45 8.10
N ALA A 256 -17.97 -11.98 8.00
CA ALA A 256 -18.32 -10.59 8.30
C ALA A 256 -18.04 -10.25 9.78
N GLU A 257 -18.36 -11.16 10.69
CA GLU A 257 -18.07 -11.01 12.12
C GLU A 257 -16.57 -11.03 12.40
N ALA A 258 -15.81 -11.91 11.73
CA ALA A 258 -14.35 -11.92 11.85
C ALA A 258 -13.70 -10.62 11.36
N ILE A 259 -14.22 -10.00 10.30
CA ILE A 259 -13.74 -8.70 9.82
C ILE A 259 -13.99 -7.61 10.87
N LYS A 260 -15.18 -7.57 11.48
CA LYS A 260 -15.48 -6.62 12.57
C LYS A 260 -14.60 -6.88 13.79
N PHE A 261 -14.47 -8.13 14.22
CA PHE A 261 -13.62 -8.55 15.33
C PHE A 261 -12.17 -8.12 15.11
N ALA A 262 -11.63 -8.33 13.91
CA ALA A 262 -10.28 -7.91 13.56
C ALA A 262 -10.08 -6.41 13.75
N ALA A 263 -11.01 -5.61 13.22
CA ALA A 263 -10.97 -4.16 13.34
C ALA A 263 -11.11 -3.67 14.80
N ASP A 264 -11.88 -4.37 15.62
CA ASP A 264 -12.08 -4.04 17.04
C ASP A 264 -10.91 -4.46 17.94
N ASN A 265 -10.19 -5.50 17.55
CA ASN A 265 -9.06 -6.05 18.30
C ASN A 265 -7.69 -5.59 17.77
N GLY A 266 -7.66 -4.50 16.99
CA GLY A 266 -6.43 -3.81 16.60
C GLY A 266 -5.66 -4.49 15.47
N ALA A 267 -6.33 -5.16 14.55
CA ALA A 267 -5.73 -5.57 13.29
C ALA A 267 -5.45 -4.34 12.42
N ASP A 268 -4.26 -4.30 11.83
CA ASP A 268 -3.83 -3.25 10.92
C ASP A 268 -4.08 -3.62 9.46
N VAL A 269 -3.97 -4.92 9.17
CA VAL A 269 -4.15 -5.55 7.87
C VAL A 269 -4.99 -6.82 8.07
N ILE A 270 -5.94 -7.08 7.16
CA ILE A 270 -6.73 -8.30 7.06
C ILE A 270 -6.36 -9.01 5.76
N ASN A 271 -6.00 -10.28 5.85
CA ASN A 271 -5.85 -11.17 4.71
C ASN A 271 -7.03 -12.16 4.65
N MET A 272 -7.70 -12.21 3.50
CA MET A 272 -8.76 -13.16 3.18
C MET A 272 -8.35 -14.03 1.98
N SER A 273 -7.73 -15.17 2.26
CA SER A 273 -7.32 -16.15 1.24
C SER A 273 -8.45 -17.12 0.88
N LEU A 274 -9.66 -16.59 0.74
CA LEU A 274 -10.90 -17.33 0.53
C LEU A 274 -11.76 -16.67 -0.54
N GLY A 275 -12.66 -17.43 -1.16
CA GLY A 275 -13.50 -16.93 -2.23
C GLY A 275 -14.89 -17.56 -2.21
N GLY A 276 -15.87 -16.79 -2.65
CA GLY A 276 -17.26 -17.21 -2.72
C GLY A 276 -18.01 -16.52 -3.85
N GLY A 277 -19.19 -17.06 -4.15
CA GLY A 277 -20.11 -16.43 -5.08
C GLY A 277 -21.07 -15.49 -4.37
N GLY A 278 -21.44 -14.40 -5.05
CA GLY A 278 -22.53 -13.51 -4.64
C GLY A 278 -22.11 -12.31 -3.80
N GLU A 279 -22.76 -11.17 -4.08
CA GLU A 279 -22.70 -9.97 -3.23
C GLU A 279 -23.62 -10.17 -2.01
N SER A 280 -23.15 -9.74 -0.85
CA SER A 280 -23.79 -9.76 0.47
C SER A 280 -23.66 -8.36 1.07
N GLN A 281 -24.79 -7.83 1.55
CA GLN A 281 -24.82 -6.55 2.23
C GLN A 281 -24.11 -6.65 3.58
N LEU A 282 -24.26 -7.76 4.31
CA LEU A 282 -23.56 -8.01 5.58
C LEU A 282 -22.03 -7.90 5.42
N MET A 283 -21.49 -8.59 4.40
CA MET A 283 -20.06 -8.56 4.10
C MET A 283 -19.57 -7.15 3.73
N LYS A 284 -20.35 -6.44 2.91
CA LYS A 284 -20.03 -5.07 2.48
C LYS A 284 -20.00 -4.11 3.67
N ASP A 285 -20.91 -4.25 4.62
CA ASP A 285 -20.96 -3.40 5.81
C ASP A 285 -19.79 -3.69 6.76
N ALA A 286 -19.43 -4.96 6.94
CA ALA A 286 -18.22 -5.33 7.69
C ALA A 286 -16.93 -4.78 7.06
N ILE A 287 -16.79 -4.87 5.74
CA ILE A 287 -15.65 -4.30 4.99
C ILE A 287 -15.60 -2.78 5.16
N ASN A 288 -16.74 -2.10 5.04
CA ASN A 288 -16.82 -0.65 5.23
C ASN A 288 -16.44 -0.25 6.65
N TYR A 289 -16.89 -1.01 7.65
CA TYR A 289 -16.57 -0.80 9.05
C TYR A 289 -15.05 -0.91 9.29
N ALA A 290 -14.43 -2.02 8.88
CA ALA A 290 -13.00 -2.23 9.05
C ALA A 290 -12.16 -1.18 8.30
N HIS A 291 -12.50 -0.87 7.05
CA HIS A 291 -11.82 0.19 6.28
C HIS A 291 -11.94 1.56 6.96
N SER A 292 -13.11 1.90 7.52
CA SER A 292 -13.33 3.16 8.25
C SER A 292 -12.49 3.27 9.54
N LYS A 293 -12.08 2.13 10.10
CA LYS A 293 -11.14 2.06 11.23
C LYS A 293 -9.66 2.09 10.81
N GLY A 294 -9.38 2.26 9.52
CA GLY A 294 -8.02 2.31 8.99
C GLY A 294 -7.38 0.94 8.77
N VAL A 295 -8.19 -0.12 8.70
CA VAL A 295 -7.72 -1.48 8.42
C VAL A 295 -7.57 -1.70 6.92
N VAL A 296 -6.42 -2.21 6.49
CA VAL A 296 -6.15 -2.59 5.10
C VAL A 296 -6.75 -3.96 4.84
N ILE A 297 -7.53 -4.14 3.78
CA ILE A 297 -8.22 -5.41 3.51
C ILE A 297 -7.73 -5.96 2.16
N ILE A 298 -7.20 -7.17 2.17
CA ILE A 298 -6.59 -7.83 1.00
C ILE A 298 -7.25 -9.19 0.81
N ALA A 299 -7.60 -9.53 -0.44
CA ALA A 299 -8.25 -10.80 -0.73
C ALA A 299 -7.82 -11.44 -2.05
N ALA A 300 -7.93 -12.76 -2.10
CA ALA A 300 -7.64 -13.58 -3.27
C ALA A 300 -8.67 -13.37 -4.38
N ALA A 301 -8.22 -13.18 -5.63
CA ALA A 301 -9.10 -12.94 -6.77
C ALA A 301 -9.96 -14.17 -7.20
N GLY A 302 -9.55 -15.38 -6.83
CA GLY A 302 -10.22 -16.64 -7.19
C GLY A 302 -9.44 -17.49 -8.20
N ASN A 303 -9.81 -18.77 -8.32
CA ASN A 303 -9.00 -19.80 -8.99
C ASN A 303 -9.73 -20.48 -10.17
N GLU A 304 -10.66 -19.79 -10.81
CA GLU A 304 -11.52 -20.34 -11.87
C GLU A 304 -11.14 -19.89 -13.29
N ASN A 305 -10.02 -19.17 -13.44
CA ASN A 305 -9.58 -18.53 -14.70
C ASN A 305 -10.68 -17.66 -15.35
N GLN A 306 -11.43 -16.93 -14.53
CA GLN A 306 -12.49 -16.02 -14.96
C GLN A 306 -12.00 -14.59 -15.12
N ASN A 307 -12.57 -13.86 -16.08
CA ASN A 307 -12.31 -12.44 -16.35
C ASN A 307 -13.06 -11.51 -15.38
N SER A 308 -13.07 -11.87 -14.09
CA SER A 308 -13.53 -11.04 -12.97
C SER A 308 -12.96 -11.61 -11.68
N ALA A 309 -12.62 -10.76 -10.72
CA ALA A 309 -12.39 -11.19 -9.35
C ALA A 309 -13.68 -11.76 -8.72
N SER A 310 -13.53 -12.73 -7.82
CA SER A 310 -14.59 -13.29 -6.98
C SER A 310 -14.82 -12.42 -5.74
N TYR A 311 -15.91 -12.66 -5.00
CA TYR A 311 -16.07 -12.04 -3.70
C TYR A 311 -15.24 -12.82 -2.66
N PRO A 312 -14.59 -12.15 -1.68
CA PRO A 312 -14.78 -10.74 -1.31
C PRO A 312 -13.84 -9.78 -2.05
N ALA A 313 -12.88 -10.27 -2.84
CA ALA A 313 -11.91 -9.44 -3.56
C ALA A 313 -12.56 -8.37 -4.46
N ARG A 314 -13.73 -8.65 -5.03
CA ARG A 314 -14.47 -7.72 -5.87
C ARG A 314 -15.11 -6.54 -5.13
N TYR A 315 -15.22 -6.57 -3.79
CA TYR A 315 -15.81 -5.44 -3.07
C TYR A 315 -14.93 -4.18 -3.18
N PRO A 316 -15.53 -3.00 -3.31
CA PRO A 316 -14.80 -1.75 -3.11
C PRO A 316 -14.12 -1.76 -1.73
N LYS A 317 -12.92 -1.17 -1.64
CA LYS A 317 -12.07 -1.13 -0.43
C LYS A 317 -11.42 -2.46 -0.02
N VAL A 318 -11.59 -3.51 -0.82
CA VAL A 318 -10.77 -4.72 -0.76
C VAL A 318 -9.77 -4.66 -1.89
N PHE A 319 -8.51 -4.95 -1.58
CA PHE A 319 -7.43 -5.01 -2.57
C PHE A 319 -7.30 -6.42 -3.12
N ALA A 320 -7.69 -6.60 -4.37
CA ALA A 320 -7.81 -7.89 -5.02
C ALA A 320 -6.50 -8.34 -5.66
N VAL A 321 -6.11 -9.59 -5.38
CA VAL A 321 -4.80 -10.13 -5.76
C VAL A 321 -4.95 -11.32 -6.71
N SER A 322 -4.43 -11.17 -7.93
CA SER A 322 -4.24 -12.28 -8.88
C SER A 322 -2.91 -13.01 -8.66
N ALA A 323 -2.79 -14.23 -9.17
CA ALA A 323 -1.63 -15.10 -8.98
C ALA A 323 -0.74 -15.17 -10.22
N LEU A 324 0.58 -15.15 -9.99
CA LEU A 324 1.61 -15.44 -10.98
C LEU A 324 2.49 -16.64 -10.59
N GLY A 325 3.10 -17.26 -11.61
CA GLY A 325 4.09 -18.32 -11.46
C GLY A 325 5.54 -17.81 -11.40
N PRO A 326 6.54 -18.71 -11.23
CA PRO A 326 7.96 -18.34 -11.20
C PRO A 326 8.49 -17.69 -12.49
N ASP A 327 7.82 -17.94 -13.61
CA ASP A 327 8.07 -17.34 -14.92
C ASP A 327 7.58 -15.88 -15.02
N GLY A 328 6.85 -15.39 -14.01
CA GLY A 328 6.24 -14.06 -14.01
C GLY A 328 4.94 -13.98 -14.80
N GLU A 329 4.48 -15.09 -15.36
CA GLU A 329 3.23 -15.15 -16.12
C GLU A 329 2.04 -15.41 -15.18
N LYS A 330 0.85 -14.98 -15.60
CA LYS A 330 -0.38 -15.27 -14.87
C LYS A 330 -0.53 -16.78 -14.69
N ALA A 331 -0.76 -17.21 -13.46
CA ALA A 331 -1.03 -18.61 -13.18
C ALA A 331 -2.27 -19.08 -13.98
N PRO A 332 -2.26 -20.30 -14.56
CA PRO A 332 -3.34 -20.76 -15.43
C PRO A 332 -4.73 -20.72 -14.78
N TYR A 333 -4.81 -20.98 -13.47
CA TYR A 333 -6.03 -20.97 -12.68
C TYR A 333 -6.47 -19.56 -12.23
N SER A 334 -5.59 -18.56 -12.21
CA SER A 334 -5.91 -17.27 -11.59
C SER A 334 -7.05 -16.56 -12.32
N ASN A 335 -8.04 -16.10 -11.56
CA ASN A 335 -8.94 -15.06 -12.03
C ASN A 335 -8.17 -13.79 -12.34
N TYR A 336 -8.72 -13.00 -13.25
CA TYR A 336 -8.12 -11.79 -13.79
C TYR A 336 -9.21 -10.79 -14.18
N GLY A 337 -8.83 -9.63 -14.70
CA GLY A 337 -9.79 -8.73 -15.31
C GLY A 337 -10.43 -7.77 -14.34
N ALA A 338 -11.76 -7.63 -14.46
CA ALA A 338 -12.50 -6.65 -13.68
C ALA A 338 -12.36 -6.90 -12.16
N GLY A 339 -11.95 -5.85 -11.43
CA GLY A 339 -11.79 -5.90 -9.99
C GLY A 339 -10.51 -6.56 -9.48
N VAL A 340 -9.49 -6.77 -10.33
CA VAL A 340 -8.13 -7.13 -9.90
C VAL A 340 -7.27 -5.87 -9.79
N ASP A 341 -6.60 -5.68 -8.64
CA ASP A 341 -5.80 -4.50 -8.35
C ASP A 341 -4.29 -4.73 -8.55
N ILE A 342 -3.79 -5.93 -8.25
CA ILE A 342 -2.37 -6.30 -8.40
C ILE A 342 -2.20 -7.80 -8.63
N SER A 343 -1.03 -8.20 -9.12
CA SER A 343 -0.59 -9.60 -9.13
C SER A 343 0.56 -9.85 -8.15
N ALA A 344 0.57 -11.05 -7.55
CA ALA A 344 1.64 -11.48 -6.65
C ALA A 344 1.91 -13.00 -6.80
N PRO A 345 3.07 -13.50 -6.34
CA PRO A 345 3.41 -14.92 -6.42
C PRO A 345 2.33 -15.82 -5.80
N GLY A 346 1.64 -16.58 -6.64
CA GLY A 346 0.66 -17.58 -6.20
C GLY A 346 1.06 -19.01 -6.56
N GLY A 347 2.12 -19.19 -7.35
CA GLY A 347 2.61 -20.50 -7.77
C GLY A 347 1.95 -21.02 -9.04
N SER A 348 2.63 -21.94 -9.70
CA SER A 348 2.17 -22.67 -10.88
C SER A 348 2.81 -24.06 -10.91
N ASP A 349 2.60 -24.83 -11.96
CA ASP A 349 3.28 -26.13 -12.14
C ASP A 349 4.80 -25.99 -12.26
N ALA A 350 5.31 -24.81 -12.62
CA ALA A 350 6.73 -24.53 -12.64
C ALA A 350 7.34 -24.29 -11.25
N GLY A 351 6.52 -24.00 -10.23
CA GLY A 351 7.00 -23.78 -8.87
C GLY A 351 5.88 -23.33 -7.93
N LYS A 352 5.82 -23.95 -6.75
CA LYS A 352 4.82 -23.70 -5.72
C LYS A 352 5.35 -22.72 -4.67
N ILE A 353 4.48 -22.23 -3.80
CA ILE A 353 4.82 -21.38 -2.65
C ILE A 353 5.07 -22.30 -1.46
N LEU A 354 6.32 -22.38 -1.01
CA LEU A 354 6.77 -23.28 0.04
C LEU A 354 6.69 -22.59 1.40
N GLN A 355 5.95 -23.16 2.35
CA GLN A 355 5.90 -22.72 3.75
C GLN A 355 5.74 -23.88 4.73
N ALA A 356 6.02 -23.64 6.01
CA ALA A 356 5.66 -24.54 7.09
C ALA A 356 4.14 -24.53 7.31
N THR A 357 3.56 -25.70 7.53
CA THR A 357 2.12 -25.86 7.79
C THR A 357 1.84 -27.19 8.51
N VAL A 358 0.56 -27.53 8.69
CA VAL A 358 0.11 -28.80 9.25
C VAL A 358 -0.46 -29.70 8.14
N ASP A 359 -0.14 -30.99 8.19
CA ASP A 359 -0.70 -31.98 7.27
C ASP A 359 -2.01 -32.56 7.81
N MET A 360 -3.09 -32.35 7.06
CA MET A 360 -4.41 -32.86 7.39
C MET A 360 -4.47 -34.40 7.38
N ASP A 361 -3.68 -35.06 6.53
CA ASP A 361 -3.69 -36.52 6.38
C ASP A 361 -2.88 -37.20 7.50
N SER A 362 -1.90 -36.49 8.05
CA SER A 362 -1.00 -36.95 9.12
C SER A 362 -1.40 -36.43 10.50
N LYS A 363 -2.70 -36.25 10.76
CA LYS A 363 -3.25 -35.81 12.06
C LYS A 363 -2.73 -34.46 12.56
N GLY A 364 -2.38 -33.56 11.65
CA GLY A 364 -1.91 -32.21 11.98
C GLY A 364 -0.43 -32.13 12.36
N GLU A 365 0.38 -33.12 11.96
CA GLU A 365 1.84 -33.02 12.07
C GLU A 365 2.40 -31.87 11.24
N GLU A 366 3.45 -31.23 11.74
CA GLU A 366 4.12 -30.14 11.04
C GLU A 366 4.86 -30.65 9.80
N VAL A 367 4.66 -29.97 8.67
CA VAL A 367 5.28 -30.28 7.38
C VAL A 367 5.66 -28.99 6.64
N PHE A 368 6.62 -29.11 5.73
CA PHE A 368 6.88 -28.06 4.73
C PHE A 368 6.15 -28.42 3.45
N LEU A 369 5.25 -27.53 3.00
CA LEU A 369 4.33 -27.80 1.91
C LEU A 369 4.39 -26.69 0.85
N GLY A 370 4.56 -27.11 -0.40
CA GLY A 370 4.40 -26.25 -1.57
C GLY A 370 2.93 -26.20 -2.01
N LEU A 371 2.28 -25.03 -1.91
CA LEU A 371 0.91 -24.80 -2.38
C LEU A 371 0.86 -23.81 -3.55
N GLN A 372 -0.24 -23.82 -4.30
CA GLN A 372 -0.53 -22.77 -5.28
C GLN A 372 -1.97 -22.28 -5.17
N GLY A 373 -2.19 -21.02 -5.54
CA GLY A 373 -3.50 -20.39 -5.55
C GLY A 373 -3.39 -18.88 -5.46
N THR A 374 -4.46 -18.18 -5.82
CA THR A 374 -4.62 -16.75 -5.43
C THR A 374 -4.63 -16.59 -3.91
N SER A 375 -5.00 -17.66 -3.18
CA SER A 375 -4.85 -17.78 -1.73
C SER A 375 -3.41 -17.72 -1.23
N MET A 376 -2.42 -18.09 -2.05
CA MET A 376 -1.00 -17.91 -1.75
C MET A 376 -0.47 -16.56 -2.25
N ALA A 377 -1.11 -15.94 -3.25
CA ALA A 377 -0.75 -14.60 -3.71
C ALA A 377 -1.18 -13.48 -2.74
N ALA A 378 -2.41 -13.56 -2.21
CA ALA A 378 -2.94 -12.59 -1.25
C ALA A 378 -2.02 -12.33 -0.02
N PRO A 379 -1.48 -13.36 0.67
CA PRO A 379 -0.61 -13.14 1.82
C PRO A 379 0.72 -12.47 1.47
N HIS A 380 1.18 -12.55 0.21
CA HIS A 380 2.34 -11.76 -0.22
C HIS A 380 2.04 -10.26 -0.14
N VAL A 381 0.88 -9.85 -0.66
CA VAL A 381 0.45 -8.46 -0.61
C VAL A 381 0.14 -8.04 0.82
N ALA A 382 -0.44 -8.92 1.65
CA ALA A 382 -0.68 -8.64 3.07
C ALA A 382 0.62 -8.43 3.87
N GLY A 383 1.63 -9.27 3.64
CA GLY A 383 2.96 -9.08 4.21
C GLY A 383 3.59 -7.75 3.79
N VAL A 384 3.54 -7.41 2.50
CA VAL A 384 4.09 -6.12 2.02
C VAL A 384 3.29 -4.92 2.54
N ALA A 385 1.96 -5.03 2.65
CA ALA A 385 1.13 -4.00 3.27
C ALA A 385 1.51 -3.79 4.74
N ALA A 386 1.84 -4.85 5.48
CA ALA A 386 2.36 -4.74 6.83
C ALA A 386 3.73 -4.05 6.88
N LEU A 387 4.63 -4.35 5.93
CA LEU A 387 5.91 -3.63 5.81
C LEU A 387 5.71 -2.14 5.53
N ILE A 388 4.79 -1.77 4.62
CA ILE A 388 4.43 -0.37 4.32
C ILE A 388 3.87 0.32 5.56
N LYS A 389 2.93 -0.32 6.27
CA LYS A 389 2.32 0.26 7.47
C LYS A 389 3.35 0.51 8.57
N ALA A 390 4.32 -0.39 8.73
CA ALA A 390 5.44 -0.21 9.65
C ALA A 390 6.35 0.99 9.33
N THR A 391 6.27 1.59 8.14
CA THR A 391 6.99 2.86 7.84
C THR A 391 6.22 4.11 8.31
N GLY A 392 5.02 3.95 8.90
CA GLY A 392 4.16 5.03 9.39
C GLY A 392 3.06 5.48 8.41
N VAL A 393 2.81 4.73 7.34
CA VAL A 393 1.65 4.97 6.47
C VAL A 393 0.43 4.29 7.09
N GLU A 394 -0.52 5.06 7.61
CA GLU A 394 -1.65 4.52 8.37
C GLU A 394 -2.91 4.27 7.53
N GLN A 395 -3.15 5.10 6.51
CA GLN A 395 -4.43 5.12 5.80
C GLN A 395 -4.50 4.03 4.72
N PRO A 396 -5.55 3.19 4.68
CA PRO A 396 -5.65 2.09 3.72
C PRO A 396 -5.53 2.53 2.26
N ASP A 397 -6.19 3.62 1.88
CA ASP A 397 -6.16 4.11 0.49
C ASP A 397 -4.75 4.59 0.07
N GLN A 398 -3.95 5.08 1.03
CA GLN A 398 -2.56 5.44 0.77
C GLN A 398 -1.70 4.19 0.58
N ILE A 399 -1.96 3.12 1.35
CA ILE A 399 -1.27 1.83 1.20
C ILE A 399 -1.61 1.21 -0.16
N PHE A 400 -2.88 1.22 -0.58
CA PHE A 400 -3.30 0.78 -1.92
C PHE A 400 -2.61 1.56 -3.03
N LYS A 401 -2.48 2.88 -2.86
CA LYS A 401 -1.74 3.72 -3.80
C LYS A 401 -0.25 3.35 -3.85
N VAL A 402 0.40 3.15 -2.70
CA VAL A 402 1.81 2.73 -2.64
C VAL A 402 1.99 1.38 -3.33
N LEU A 403 1.12 0.40 -3.06
CA LEU A 403 1.16 -0.92 -3.68
C LEU A 403 1.03 -0.83 -5.21
N THR A 404 0.08 -0.03 -5.72
CA THR A 404 -0.13 0.11 -7.16
C THR A 404 0.99 0.90 -7.85
N GLU A 405 1.45 2.02 -7.27
CA GLU A 405 2.49 2.87 -7.87
C GLU A 405 3.90 2.23 -7.83
N SER A 406 4.14 1.32 -6.89
CA SER A 406 5.42 0.62 -6.76
C SER A 406 5.48 -0.72 -7.50
N ALA A 407 4.34 -1.20 -8.01
CA ALA A 407 4.27 -2.44 -8.76
C ALA A 407 5.17 -2.38 -10.01
N ARG A 408 5.77 -3.52 -10.38
CA ARG A 408 6.44 -3.67 -11.67
C ARG A 408 5.37 -3.74 -12.76
N SER A 409 5.16 -2.63 -13.44
CA SER A 409 4.20 -2.51 -14.53
C SER A 409 4.54 -3.48 -15.68
N ILE A 410 3.53 -4.20 -16.15
CA ILE A 410 3.59 -5.07 -17.33
C ILE A 410 2.98 -4.31 -18.50
N GLN A 411 3.73 -4.17 -19.60
CA GLN A 411 3.24 -3.53 -20.81
C GLN A 411 2.22 -4.44 -21.51
N ASP A 412 1.27 -3.83 -22.20
CA ASP A 412 0.28 -4.52 -23.04
C ASP A 412 -0.64 -5.54 -22.31
N ASP A 413 -1.00 -5.26 -21.04
CA ASP A 413 -1.98 -6.05 -20.28
C ASP A 413 -3.44 -5.69 -20.65
N GLY A 414 -3.82 -5.94 -21.89
CA GLY A 414 -5.14 -5.55 -22.42
C GLY A 414 -6.34 -6.23 -21.76
N LEU A 415 -6.12 -7.31 -21.01
CA LEU A 415 -7.17 -8.07 -20.31
C LEU A 415 -7.09 -7.94 -18.78
N ASN A 416 -6.19 -7.09 -18.27
CA ASN A 416 -5.98 -6.85 -16.84
C ASN A 416 -5.67 -8.13 -16.05
N TYR A 417 -4.70 -8.91 -16.52
CA TYR A 417 -4.15 -10.08 -15.83
C TYR A 417 -3.41 -9.72 -14.55
N TYR A 418 -2.75 -8.56 -14.53
CA TYR A 418 -1.79 -8.19 -13.50
C TYR A 418 -2.23 -6.98 -12.65
N GLY A 419 -3.39 -6.37 -12.93
CA GLY A 419 -3.80 -5.15 -12.24
C GLY A 419 -2.83 -4.01 -12.54
N ALA A 420 -2.33 -3.35 -11.49
CA ALA A 420 -1.26 -2.35 -11.60
C ALA A 420 0.11 -2.94 -12.01
N GLY A 421 0.28 -4.27 -11.90
CA GLY A 421 1.52 -4.98 -12.23
C GLY A 421 1.88 -6.04 -11.19
N GLN A 422 3.14 -6.47 -11.19
CA GLN A 422 3.64 -7.45 -10.24
C GLN A 422 4.12 -6.77 -8.95
N LEU A 423 3.76 -7.33 -7.79
CA LEU A 423 4.17 -6.84 -6.47
C LEU A 423 5.70 -6.69 -6.35
N ASN A 424 6.15 -5.58 -5.75
CA ASN A 424 7.56 -5.30 -5.46
C ASN A 424 7.69 -4.66 -4.07
N ALA A 425 8.13 -5.46 -3.09
CA ALA A 425 8.25 -5.08 -1.70
C ALA A 425 9.28 -3.96 -1.47
N GLU A 426 10.48 -4.08 -2.06
CA GLU A 426 11.51 -3.05 -1.95
C GLU A 426 11.01 -1.70 -2.47
N ALA A 427 10.42 -1.68 -3.66
CA ALA A 427 9.90 -0.44 -4.25
C ALA A 427 8.78 0.15 -3.39
N ALA A 428 7.87 -0.68 -2.88
CA ALA A 428 6.76 -0.26 -2.04
C ALA A 428 7.22 0.40 -0.73
N VAL A 429 8.09 -0.28 0.03
CA VAL A 429 8.65 0.25 1.28
C VAL A 429 9.53 1.48 1.01
N THR A 430 10.25 1.49 -0.11
CA THR A 430 11.04 2.66 -0.52
C THR A 430 10.15 3.87 -0.76
N LEU A 431 9.04 3.70 -1.46
CA LEU A 431 8.06 4.74 -1.78
C LEU A 431 7.34 5.22 -0.51
N ALA A 432 6.92 4.30 0.36
CA ALA A 432 6.26 4.61 1.63
C ALA A 432 7.16 5.42 2.58
N ALA A 433 8.46 5.14 2.60
CA ALA A 433 9.44 5.88 3.38
C ALA A 433 9.84 7.24 2.77
N GLN A 434 9.25 7.66 1.64
CA GLN A 434 9.53 8.97 1.04
C GLN A 434 8.71 10.07 1.72
N GLY A 435 9.30 10.74 2.72
CA GLY A 435 8.71 11.95 3.32
C GLY A 435 8.48 11.86 4.83
N THR A 436 8.63 10.67 5.43
CA THR A 436 8.63 10.49 6.88
C THR A 436 9.98 10.95 7.46
N ILE A 437 9.95 11.73 8.54
CA ILE A 437 11.15 12.02 9.36
C ILE A 437 11.18 10.93 10.42
N SER A 438 11.90 9.84 10.19
CA SER A 438 12.25 8.91 11.26
C SER A 438 13.69 9.12 11.73
N PHE A 439 13.97 8.71 12.97
CA PHE A 439 15.34 8.65 13.48
C PHE A 439 16.22 7.74 12.61
N GLN A 440 15.62 6.69 12.02
CA GLN A 440 16.31 5.80 11.07
C GLN A 440 16.63 6.52 9.75
N ASP A 441 15.77 7.41 9.27
CA ASP A 441 16.02 8.23 8.08
C ASP A 441 17.14 9.24 8.31
N PHE A 442 17.22 9.82 9.51
CA PHE A 442 18.33 10.69 9.90
C PHE A 442 19.66 9.94 9.87
N PHE A 443 19.75 8.78 10.51
CA PHE A 443 21.00 7.98 10.53
C PHE A 443 21.38 7.44 9.15
N ARG A 444 20.39 7.06 8.34
CA ARG A 444 20.60 6.66 6.94
C ARG A 444 21.14 7.82 6.11
N TRP A 445 20.51 9.00 6.17
CA TRP A 445 21.02 10.20 5.50
C TRP A 445 22.43 10.55 5.98
N LEU A 446 22.71 10.41 7.29
CA LEU A 446 24.01 10.69 7.88
C LEU A 446 25.09 9.73 7.37
N ARG A 447 24.75 8.44 7.22
CA ARG A 447 25.61 7.43 6.57
C ARG A 447 25.85 7.75 5.10
N ASP A 448 24.79 7.93 4.33
CA ASP A 448 24.84 8.04 2.88
C ASP A 448 25.49 9.37 2.43
N SER A 449 25.41 10.41 3.27
CA SER A 449 26.11 11.69 3.08
C SER A 449 27.58 11.66 3.55
N GLY A 450 28.08 10.51 4.02
CA GLY A 450 29.48 10.32 4.42
C GLY A 450 29.84 10.87 5.80
N TYR A 451 28.87 11.33 6.60
CA TYR A 451 29.10 11.90 7.93
C TYR A 451 29.41 10.85 9.01
N PHE A 452 29.36 9.54 8.70
CA PHE A 452 29.90 8.50 9.59
C PHE A 452 31.42 8.38 9.56
N ASN A 453 32.12 9.08 8.65
CA ASN A 453 33.58 9.06 8.64
C ASN A 453 34.14 9.76 9.89
N PRO A 454 34.92 9.07 10.75
CA PRO A 454 35.50 9.67 11.96
C PRO A 454 36.40 10.87 11.65
N GLY A 455 37.07 10.88 10.48
CA GLY A 455 37.88 12.00 10.03
C GLY A 455 37.09 13.30 9.88
N PHE A 456 35.82 13.23 9.46
CA PHE A 456 34.96 14.41 9.35
C PHE A 456 34.73 15.08 10.70
N TRP A 457 34.63 14.32 11.80
CA TRP A 457 34.39 14.86 13.14
C TRP A 457 35.67 15.26 13.86
N ILE A 458 36.80 14.64 13.53
CA ILE A 458 38.09 14.82 14.22
C ILE A 458 38.92 15.96 13.58
N ASP A 459 38.72 16.28 12.30
CA ASP A 459 39.42 17.39 11.64
C ASP A 459 38.95 18.76 12.19
N GLY A 460 39.81 19.49 12.90
CA GLY A 460 39.55 20.87 13.34
C GLY A 460 39.27 21.07 14.83
N GLY A 461 39.40 20.03 15.66
CA GLY A 461 39.36 20.13 17.13
C GLY A 461 37.96 20.41 17.73
N VAL A 462 37.88 20.45 19.06
CA VAL A 462 36.61 20.53 19.84
C VAL A 462 35.77 21.77 19.49
N VAL A 463 36.41 22.86 19.07
CA VAL A 463 35.74 24.12 18.72
C VAL A 463 34.92 24.00 17.42
N ALA A 464 35.29 23.09 16.51
CA ALA A 464 34.58 22.86 15.25
C ALA A 464 33.39 21.88 15.39
N LEU A 465 33.26 21.20 16.54
CA LEU A 465 32.26 20.15 16.74
C LEU A 465 30.83 20.70 16.75
N LEU A 466 30.56 21.74 17.54
CA LEU A 466 29.25 22.38 17.65
C LEU A 466 28.76 22.97 16.31
N PRO A 467 29.58 23.74 15.57
CA PRO A 467 29.22 24.21 14.23
C PRO A 467 28.96 23.07 13.24
N LYS A 468 29.71 21.96 13.29
CA LYS A 468 29.49 20.79 12.43
C LYS A 468 28.19 20.07 12.77
N ILE A 469 27.86 19.92 14.05
CA ILE A 469 26.57 19.36 14.48
C ILE A 469 25.42 20.24 13.95
N LEU A 470 25.51 21.55 14.15
CA LEU A 470 24.49 22.49 13.64
C LEU A 470 24.39 22.48 12.12
N MET A 471 25.51 22.35 11.42
CA MET A 471 25.53 22.21 9.96
C MET A 471 24.88 20.91 9.51
N VAL A 472 25.23 19.76 10.10
CA VAL A 472 24.65 18.44 9.74
C VAL A 472 23.14 18.42 10.02
N VAL A 473 22.72 18.90 11.18
CA VAL A 473 21.28 19.01 11.53
C VAL A 473 20.59 20.01 10.61
N GLY A 474 21.19 21.17 10.37
CA GLY A 474 20.66 22.19 9.46
C GLY A 474 20.55 21.70 8.01
N SER A 475 21.54 20.96 7.52
CA SER A 475 21.54 20.35 6.19
C SER A 475 20.47 19.25 6.06
N TYR A 476 20.27 18.43 7.10
CA TYR A 476 19.18 17.45 7.13
C TYR A 476 17.81 18.13 7.11
N LEU A 477 17.60 19.13 7.98
CA LEU A 477 16.36 19.90 8.04
C LEU A 477 16.09 20.66 6.74
N LEU A 478 17.13 21.21 6.11
CA LEU A 478 17.03 21.90 4.83
C LEU A 478 16.71 20.92 3.70
N ALA A 479 17.40 19.78 3.63
CA ALA A 479 17.14 18.75 2.63
C ALA A 479 15.71 18.19 2.76
N TRP A 480 15.25 17.98 4.00
CA TRP A 480 13.87 17.61 4.30
C TRP A 480 12.89 18.72 3.89
N PHE A 481 13.12 19.97 4.29
CA PHE A 481 12.27 21.11 3.96
C PHE A 481 12.12 21.28 2.45
N LEU A 482 13.24 21.17 1.71
CA LEU A 482 13.23 21.22 0.26
C LEU A 482 12.46 20.03 -0.34
N ARG A 483 12.64 18.81 0.18
CA ARG A 483 11.92 17.62 -0.31
C ARG A 483 10.39 17.71 -0.09
N VAL A 484 9.96 18.25 1.04
CA VAL A 484 8.53 18.33 1.41
C VAL A 484 7.82 19.48 0.72
N TYR A 485 8.44 20.66 0.66
CA TYR A 485 7.77 21.88 0.16
C TYR A 485 8.11 22.21 -1.30
N PHE A 486 9.13 21.56 -1.88
CA PHE A 486 9.66 21.86 -3.19
C PHE A 486 10.06 20.59 -3.97
N PRO A 487 9.09 19.80 -4.46
CA PRO A 487 9.34 18.55 -5.17
C PRO A 487 9.81 18.81 -6.62
N PHE A 488 11.03 19.34 -6.80
CA PHE A 488 11.61 19.54 -8.14
C PHE A 488 12.69 18.50 -8.45
N THR A 489 12.92 18.25 -9.74
CA THR A 489 14.11 17.52 -10.21
C THR A 489 15.32 18.45 -10.20
N TRP A 490 16.37 18.07 -9.47
CA TRP A 490 17.59 18.87 -9.37
C TRP A 490 18.28 18.92 -10.75
N SER A 491 18.29 20.08 -11.39
CA SER A 491 18.88 20.29 -12.71
C SER A 491 19.96 21.35 -12.67
N TRP A 492 20.93 21.26 -13.59
CA TRP A 492 22.01 22.23 -13.71
C TRP A 492 21.50 23.67 -13.96
N SER A 493 20.39 23.82 -14.68
CA SER A 493 19.76 25.13 -14.91
C SER A 493 19.11 25.70 -13.65
N LEU A 494 18.47 24.87 -12.82
CA LEU A 494 17.96 25.28 -11.51
C LEU A 494 19.10 25.73 -10.59
N ALA A 495 20.18 24.95 -10.54
CA ALA A 495 21.37 25.22 -9.72
C ALA A 495 22.03 26.56 -10.08
N SER A 496 22.30 26.75 -11.37
CA SER A 496 22.91 27.97 -11.90
C SER A 496 22.00 29.18 -11.68
N GLY A 497 20.68 29.02 -11.82
CA GLY A 497 19.72 30.06 -11.45
C GLY A 497 19.79 30.42 -9.96
N LEU A 498 19.75 29.42 -9.07
CA LEU A 498 19.82 29.63 -7.63
C LEU A 498 21.10 30.38 -7.21
N VAL A 499 22.24 30.00 -7.78
CA VAL A 499 23.53 30.66 -7.55
C VAL A 499 23.52 32.08 -8.11
N ALA A 500 23.02 32.29 -9.32
CA ALA A 500 22.89 33.62 -9.94
C ALA A 500 22.02 34.56 -9.09
N GLY A 501 20.91 34.06 -8.56
CA GLY A 501 19.99 34.84 -7.74
C GLY A 501 20.50 35.16 -6.33
N SER A 502 21.31 34.27 -5.75
CA SER A 502 21.73 34.37 -4.34
C SER A 502 23.11 35.00 -4.13
N SER A 503 24.12 34.51 -4.85
CA SER A 503 25.54 34.78 -4.56
C SER A 503 26.33 35.27 -5.78
N GLY A 504 25.72 35.23 -6.97
CA GLY A 504 26.39 35.54 -8.24
C GLY A 504 27.03 34.29 -8.87
N LEU A 505 27.05 34.23 -10.20
CA LEU A 505 27.50 33.04 -10.95
C LEU A 505 28.99 32.76 -10.85
N PHE A 506 29.80 33.77 -10.53
CA PHE A 506 31.25 33.66 -10.52
C PHE A 506 31.83 34.16 -9.19
N PHE A 507 32.77 33.42 -8.59
CA PHE A 507 33.47 33.82 -7.36
C PHE A 507 34.52 34.92 -7.62
N LEU A 508 34.15 35.98 -8.33
CA LEU A 508 35.03 37.06 -8.79
C LEU A 508 34.85 38.37 -8.01
N LYS A 509 33.87 38.40 -7.09
CA LYS A 509 33.60 39.53 -6.20
C LYS A 509 34.70 39.64 -5.15
N GLY A 510 35.77 40.36 -5.49
CA GLY A 510 36.98 40.50 -4.67
C GLY A 510 38.29 40.29 -5.44
N PHE A 511 38.21 39.81 -6.69
CA PHE A 511 39.38 39.70 -7.56
C PHE A 511 39.81 41.10 -8.03
N TYR A 512 41.03 41.51 -7.68
CA TYR A 512 41.56 42.84 -7.97
C TYR A 512 42.77 42.75 -8.91
N ILE A 513 42.65 43.34 -10.09
CA ILE A 513 43.78 43.53 -11.02
C ILE A 513 44.13 45.02 -11.06
N PHE A 514 45.38 45.35 -10.74
CA PHE A 514 45.92 46.70 -10.79
C PHE A 514 45.74 47.30 -12.22
N ASP A 515 45.32 48.56 -12.31
CA ASP A 515 45.05 49.33 -13.55
C ASP A 515 43.89 48.87 -14.46
N LEU A 516 43.08 47.88 -14.06
CA LEU A 516 41.85 47.53 -14.79
C LEU A 516 40.58 48.06 -14.11
N PRO A 517 39.52 48.38 -14.89
CA PRO A 517 38.20 48.62 -14.33
C PRO A 517 37.72 47.39 -13.55
N GLN A 518 37.30 47.58 -12.30
CA GLN A 518 36.88 46.48 -11.40
C GLN A 518 35.41 46.09 -11.56
N TRP A 519 34.61 46.95 -12.21
CA TRP A 519 33.18 46.72 -12.40
C TRP A 519 32.84 45.44 -13.17
N PRO A 520 33.63 44.92 -14.14
CA PRO A 520 33.33 43.66 -14.81
C PRO A 520 33.40 42.45 -13.87
N PHE A 521 34.42 42.40 -13.00
CA PHE A 521 34.56 41.33 -11.99
C PHE A 521 33.47 41.41 -10.92
N ARG A 522 33.10 42.62 -10.52
CA ARG A 522 31.96 42.85 -9.62
C ARG A 522 30.65 42.44 -10.26
N LEU A 523 30.44 42.75 -11.54
CA LEU A 523 29.24 42.39 -12.28
C LEU A 523 29.07 40.88 -12.38
N LEU A 524 30.12 40.17 -12.78
CA LEU A 524 30.10 38.71 -12.92
C LEU A 524 29.93 38.00 -11.57
N GLY A 525 30.44 38.58 -10.49
CA GLY A 525 30.32 38.00 -9.15
C GLY A 525 29.20 38.53 -8.27
N SER A 526 28.30 39.36 -8.80
CA SER A 526 27.17 39.89 -8.03
C SER A 526 25.92 39.05 -8.25
N SER A 527 25.16 38.88 -7.17
CA SER A 527 23.82 38.31 -7.26
C SER A 527 22.86 39.28 -7.97
N ILE A 528 21.74 38.78 -8.47
CA ILE A 528 20.72 39.60 -9.16
C ILE A 528 20.34 40.86 -8.37
N PRO A 529 20.08 40.81 -7.04
CA PRO A 529 19.75 42.00 -6.25
C PRO A 529 20.87 43.04 -6.18
N GLU A 530 22.12 42.59 -6.26
CA GLU A 530 23.32 43.42 -6.14
C GLU A 530 23.75 44.06 -7.47
N LEU A 531 23.20 43.62 -8.61
CA LEU A 531 23.58 44.14 -9.93
C LEU A 531 23.46 45.66 -10.05
N GLY A 532 22.47 46.26 -9.40
CA GLY A 532 22.29 47.72 -9.38
C GLY A 532 23.43 48.48 -8.71
N ASN A 533 24.23 47.81 -7.88
CA ASN A 533 25.31 48.39 -7.10
C ASN A 533 26.67 48.29 -7.82
N THR A 534 26.76 47.44 -8.86
CA THR A 534 28.02 47.05 -9.50
C THR A 534 28.69 48.19 -10.29
N LEU A 535 27.91 49.06 -10.93
CA LEU A 535 28.41 50.18 -11.73
C LEU A 535 28.83 51.38 -10.88
N GLN A 536 28.18 51.60 -9.74
CA GLN A 536 28.41 52.76 -8.88
C GLN A 536 29.33 52.46 -7.69
N GLY A 537 29.59 51.18 -7.40
CA GLY A 537 30.49 50.75 -6.32
C GLY A 537 29.98 51.09 -4.93
N THR A 538 28.66 51.17 -4.75
CA THR A 538 28.01 51.50 -3.49
C THR A 538 27.53 50.24 -2.78
N ASN A 539 27.38 50.30 -1.45
CA ASN A 539 26.94 49.15 -0.65
C ASN A 539 25.41 48.96 -0.57
N PRO A 540 24.56 50.00 -0.50
CA PRO A 540 23.13 49.77 -0.33
C PRO A 540 22.49 49.26 -1.61
N PHE A 541 21.51 48.37 -1.50
CA PHE A 541 20.76 47.80 -2.62
C PHE A 541 20.00 48.86 -3.43
N ASN A 542 20.03 48.71 -4.75
CA ASN A 542 19.11 49.41 -5.65
C ASN A 542 17.69 48.80 -5.53
N PRO A 543 16.65 49.59 -5.18
CA PRO A 543 15.28 49.10 -5.02
C PRO A 543 14.71 48.36 -6.25
N LEU A 544 15.16 48.70 -7.46
CA LEU A 544 14.71 48.03 -8.68
C LEU A 544 15.22 46.58 -8.75
N PHE A 545 16.50 46.38 -8.48
CA PHE A 545 17.15 45.06 -8.54
C PHE A 545 16.86 44.22 -7.29
N ALA A 546 16.76 44.85 -6.12
CA ALA A 546 16.36 44.22 -4.87
C ALA A 546 14.83 44.10 -4.71
N SER A 547 14.13 43.83 -5.82
CA SER A 547 12.69 43.61 -5.85
C SER A 547 12.31 42.38 -6.67
N VAL A 548 11.05 41.98 -6.57
CA VAL A 548 10.48 40.87 -7.37
C VAL A 548 10.39 41.18 -8.87
N LEU A 549 10.68 42.40 -9.31
CA LEU A 549 10.53 42.81 -10.72
C LEU A 549 11.43 42.03 -11.69
N VAL A 550 12.69 41.79 -11.32
CA VAL A 550 13.61 40.99 -12.15
C VAL A 550 13.16 39.51 -12.20
N PRO A 551 12.84 38.86 -11.07
CA PRO A 551 12.17 37.55 -11.06
C PRO A 551 10.91 37.46 -11.93
N ILE A 552 10.00 38.44 -11.88
CA ILE A 552 8.80 38.48 -12.72
C ILE A 552 9.17 38.51 -14.21
N LEU A 553 10.13 39.36 -14.58
CA LEU A 553 10.59 39.47 -15.96
C LEU A 553 11.22 38.16 -16.45
N LEU A 554 12.10 37.55 -15.65
CA LEU A 554 12.73 36.27 -15.98
C LEU A 554 11.69 35.15 -16.13
N MET A 555 10.71 35.10 -15.24
CA MET A 555 9.61 34.15 -15.33
C MET A 555 8.76 34.40 -16.58
N ALA A 556 8.37 35.63 -16.87
CA ALA A 556 7.59 35.95 -18.06
C ALA A 556 8.29 35.55 -19.37
N LEU A 557 9.62 35.67 -19.43
CA LEU A 557 10.42 35.34 -20.61
C LEU A 557 10.72 33.85 -20.76
N LEU A 558 10.98 33.15 -19.65
CA LEU A 558 11.59 31.82 -19.70
C LEU A 558 10.65 30.69 -19.28
N LEU A 559 9.49 30.98 -18.68
CA LEU A 559 8.56 29.95 -18.19
C LEU A 559 8.06 29.01 -19.31
N GLY A 560 7.92 29.53 -20.54
CA GLY A 560 7.55 28.73 -21.71
C GLY A 560 8.65 27.83 -22.28
N HIS A 561 9.89 27.93 -21.78
CA HIS A 561 11.04 27.19 -22.33
C HIS A 561 11.43 25.99 -21.47
N LYS A 562 11.49 24.79 -22.08
CA LYS A 562 11.66 23.50 -21.38
C LYS A 562 12.87 23.42 -20.42
N GLN A 563 14.01 24.00 -20.81
CA GLN A 563 15.24 24.01 -20.01
C GLN A 563 15.46 25.29 -19.17
N TRP A 564 15.16 26.46 -19.73
CA TRP A 564 15.44 27.76 -19.12
C TRP A 564 14.39 28.20 -18.10
N LYS A 565 13.20 27.60 -18.08
CA LYS A 565 12.21 27.82 -17.01
C LYS A 565 12.80 27.54 -15.63
N TRP A 566 13.62 26.50 -15.51
CA TRP A 566 14.26 26.11 -14.25
C TRP A 566 15.31 27.13 -13.82
N PHE A 567 15.99 27.79 -14.76
CA PHE A 567 16.89 28.89 -14.45
C PHE A 567 16.13 30.11 -13.88
N ALA A 568 14.95 30.44 -14.42
CA ALA A 568 14.12 31.51 -13.89
C ALA A 568 13.55 31.19 -12.50
N ILE A 569 13.08 29.95 -12.29
CA ILE A 569 12.62 29.45 -10.99
C ILE A 569 13.77 29.51 -9.96
N GLY A 570 14.94 28.98 -10.32
CA GLY A 570 16.13 28.99 -9.46
C GLY A 570 16.57 30.41 -9.12
N SER A 571 16.64 31.30 -10.11
CA SER A 571 17.00 32.72 -9.92
C SER A 571 16.04 33.43 -8.97
N SER A 572 14.74 33.17 -9.11
CA SER A 572 13.70 33.76 -8.24
C SER A 572 13.83 33.30 -6.79
N LEU A 573 14.12 32.00 -6.58
CA LEU A 573 14.37 31.45 -5.25
C LEU A 573 15.68 31.97 -4.64
N GLY A 574 16.72 32.11 -5.45
CA GLY A 574 18.00 32.69 -5.03
C GLY A 574 17.86 34.15 -4.60
N VAL A 575 17.09 34.95 -5.36
CA VAL A 575 16.75 36.33 -5.00
C VAL A 575 15.98 36.38 -3.69
N ALA A 576 14.97 35.50 -3.50
CA ALA A 576 14.21 35.44 -2.25
C ALA A 576 15.13 35.19 -1.04
N ALA A 577 16.06 34.23 -1.15
CA ALA A 577 17.03 33.92 -0.11
C ALA A 577 17.98 35.09 0.17
N CYS A 578 18.52 35.73 -0.88
CA CYS A 578 19.42 36.88 -0.76
C CYS A 578 18.75 38.04 0.00
N LEU A 579 17.52 38.39 -0.39
CA LEU A 579 16.76 39.49 0.24
C LEU A 579 16.37 39.16 1.69
N ALA A 580 15.99 37.91 1.98
CA ALA A 580 15.64 37.47 3.31
C ALA A 580 16.84 37.56 4.27
N VAL A 581 18.00 37.05 3.87
CA VAL A 581 19.24 37.14 4.66
C VAL A 581 19.66 38.60 4.84
N SER A 582 19.68 39.36 3.76
CA SER A 582 20.08 40.78 3.78
C SER A 582 19.17 41.63 4.67
N SER A 583 17.87 41.31 4.77
CA SER A 583 16.95 42.00 5.68
C SER A 583 17.35 41.93 7.15
N VAL A 584 18.16 40.92 7.51
CA VAL A 584 18.67 40.70 8.86
C VAL A 584 20.10 41.21 9.00
N THR A 585 20.95 40.94 8.01
CA THR A 585 22.40 41.17 8.11
C THR A 585 22.85 42.57 7.67
N ASP A 586 22.35 43.07 6.54
CA ASP A 586 22.65 44.41 6.01
C ASP A 586 21.48 44.92 5.15
N PRO A 587 20.48 45.59 5.77
CA PRO A 587 19.25 45.94 5.10
C PRO A 587 19.32 47.28 4.36
N ALA A 588 20.52 47.79 4.04
CA ALA A 588 20.66 49.09 3.42
C ALA A 588 20.09 49.10 1.99
N VAL A 589 19.12 49.98 1.73
CA VAL A 589 18.45 50.14 0.42
C VAL A 589 18.45 51.64 0.03
N TRP A 590 18.74 51.97 -1.23
CA TRP A 590 18.74 53.37 -1.70
C TRP A 590 17.39 54.03 -1.44
N GLY A 591 17.42 55.25 -0.89
CA GLY A 591 16.22 56.02 -0.57
C GLY A 591 15.44 55.56 0.67
N LEU A 592 15.67 54.34 1.18
CA LEU A 592 15.00 53.79 2.36
C LEU A 592 15.91 53.66 3.59
N GLY A 593 17.22 53.82 3.41
CA GLY A 593 18.22 53.68 4.47
C GLY A 593 18.39 52.23 4.90
N SER A 594 18.75 52.00 6.17
CA SER A 594 18.96 50.67 6.77
C SER A 594 17.96 50.36 7.91
N GLY A 595 16.92 51.19 8.04
CA GLY A 595 15.91 51.11 9.10
C GLY A 595 14.81 50.08 8.82
N ILE A 596 13.74 50.14 9.63
CA ILE A 596 12.59 49.22 9.56
C ILE A 596 11.94 49.21 8.16
N LEU A 597 11.88 50.36 7.49
CA LEU A 597 11.30 50.48 6.14
C LEU A 597 12.08 49.67 5.10
N ALA A 598 13.41 49.70 5.17
CA ALA A 598 14.25 48.93 4.26
C ALA A 598 14.17 47.42 4.53
N ARG A 599 14.12 47.02 5.81
CA ARG A 599 13.86 45.61 6.21
C ARG A 599 12.51 45.12 5.71
N GLY A 600 11.45 45.91 5.92
CA GLY A 600 10.11 45.60 5.46
C GLY A 600 10.03 45.47 3.94
N PHE A 601 10.72 46.36 3.21
CA PHE A 601 10.84 46.28 1.75
C PHE A 601 11.50 44.98 1.30
N LEU A 602 12.63 44.59 1.90
CA LEU A 602 13.35 43.36 1.54
C LEU A 602 12.55 42.10 1.87
N ILE A 603 11.93 42.04 3.06
CA ILE A 603 11.07 40.92 3.47
C ILE A 603 9.87 40.76 2.53
N THR A 604 9.21 41.87 2.21
CA THR A 604 8.04 41.85 1.31
C THR A 604 8.43 41.32 -0.06
N ASN A 605 9.55 41.79 -0.63
CA ASN A 605 10.02 41.31 -1.93
C ASN A 605 10.51 39.86 -1.88
N ALA A 606 11.14 39.42 -0.79
CA ALA A 606 11.51 38.02 -0.59
C ALA A 606 10.27 37.10 -0.61
N LEU A 607 9.19 37.49 0.08
CA LEU A 607 7.92 36.77 0.09
C LEU A 607 7.25 36.75 -1.28
N LEU A 608 7.26 37.88 -2.00
CA LEU A 608 6.70 37.95 -3.35
C LEU A 608 7.46 37.04 -4.33
N CYS A 609 8.79 37.00 -4.27
CA CYS A 609 9.61 36.07 -5.05
C CYS A 609 9.29 34.61 -4.72
N PHE A 610 9.09 34.30 -3.43
CA PHE A 610 8.70 32.96 -2.98
C PHE A 610 7.31 32.54 -3.49
N ILE A 611 6.33 33.45 -3.43
CA ILE A 611 4.98 33.21 -3.97
C ILE A 611 5.04 32.99 -5.48
N LEU A 612 5.84 33.77 -6.20
CA LEU A 612 6.03 33.63 -7.65
C LEU A 612 6.55 32.25 -8.04
N VAL A 613 7.54 31.72 -7.29
CA VAL A 613 8.06 30.36 -7.49
C VAL A 613 6.96 29.33 -7.26
N ARG A 614 6.19 29.47 -6.16
CA ARG A 614 5.10 28.53 -5.83
C ARG A 614 4.02 28.49 -6.92
N LEU A 615 3.66 29.64 -7.48
CA LEU A 615 2.68 29.72 -8.58
C LEU A 615 3.21 29.07 -9.87
N ALA A 616 4.49 29.27 -10.19
CA ALA A 616 5.09 28.69 -11.39
C ALA A 616 5.15 27.16 -11.34
N VAL A 617 5.37 26.58 -10.16
CA VAL A 617 5.46 25.12 -9.96
C VAL A 617 4.07 24.47 -9.95
N LYS A 618 3.05 25.13 -9.36
CA LYS A 618 1.69 24.59 -9.27
C LYS A 618 1.02 24.38 -10.64
N ASN A 619 1.42 25.12 -11.66
CA ASN A 619 0.91 24.94 -13.03
C ASN A 619 1.37 23.64 -13.72
N GLU A 620 2.23 22.83 -13.08
CA GLU A 620 2.61 21.50 -13.58
C GLU A 620 1.73 20.35 -13.02
N GLU A 621 0.97 20.59 -11.94
CA GLU A 621 0.10 19.57 -11.31
C GLU A 621 -1.26 19.40 -12.01
N GLN A 622 -1.53 20.15 -13.08
CA GLN A 622 -2.70 19.93 -13.93
C GLN A 622 -2.29 19.20 -15.21
N PRO A 623 -2.59 17.89 -15.36
CA PRO A 623 -2.47 17.25 -16.65
C PRO A 623 -3.54 17.82 -17.60
N VAL A 624 -3.11 18.20 -18.80
CA VAL A 624 -3.96 18.29 -20.00
C VAL A 624 -4.18 16.89 -20.53
#